data_AF-I0WLV2-F1
#
_entry.id   AF-I0WLV2-F1
#
_cell.length_a   1.000
_cell.length_b   1.000
_cell.length_c   1.000
_cell.angle_alpha   90.00
_cell.angle_beta   90.00
_cell.angle_gamma   90.00
#
_symmetry.space_group_name_H-M   'P 1'
#
loop_
_entity.id
_entity.type
_entity.pdbx_description
1 polymer ?
#
loop_
_entity_poly.entity_id
_entity_poly.type
_entity_poly.pdbx_seq_one_letter_code
_entity_poly.pdbx_strand_id
1 'polypeptide(L)'
;MPREIRITDNAPRFDRWSTTFPEDVTEVLFAHFWVQAANLEKANAAIDDMVGLFDNDPRPTVFQRGHFIDTSGYANATLKAYWFCPDDCHRWAAQESVEMFWASRLSTGPVGYYRETAVIPRDRATAEYINCHNRTGFLTILDHVPVGAAV
;
A
#
# COMPACT_ATOMS: atom_id res chain seq x y z
N MET A 1 3.18 -16.96 -32.41
CA MET A 1 4.65 -17.04 -32.25
C MET A 1 5.05 -15.97 -31.24
N PRO A 2 5.82 -16.29 -30.19
CA PRO A 2 6.33 -15.28 -29.26
C PRO A 2 7.26 -14.34 -30.04
N ARG A 3 7.11 -13.04 -29.85
CA ARG A 3 7.93 -12.04 -30.53
C ARG A 3 9.21 -11.85 -29.71
N GLU A 4 10.33 -12.40 -30.19
CA GLU A 4 11.65 -12.14 -29.60
C GLU A 4 12.07 -10.71 -29.95
N ILE A 5 11.98 -9.79 -28.99
CA ILE A 5 12.52 -8.44 -29.14
C ILE A 5 13.95 -8.48 -28.62
N ARG A 6 14.92 -8.49 -29.55
CA ARG A 6 16.34 -8.41 -29.20
C ARG A 6 16.72 -6.94 -29.00
N ILE A 7 16.69 -6.48 -27.76
CA ILE A 7 17.18 -5.15 -27.39
C ILE A 7 18.71 -5.19 -27.40
N THR A 8 19.34 -4.50 -28.36
CA THR A 8 20.80 -4.46 -28.51
C THR A 8 21.46 -3.29 -27.77
N ASP A 9 20.68 -2.29 -27.38
CA ASP A 9 21.11 -1.17 -26.53
C ASP A 9 20.38 -1.29 -25.19
N ASN A 10 21.03 -1.93 -24.21
CA ASN A 10 20.47 -2.27 -22.90
C ASN A 10 21.12 -1.52 -21.73
N ALA A 11 22.06 -0.62 -22.02
CA ALA A 11 22.70 0.19 -20.99
C ALA A 11 21.72 1.26 -20.48
N PRO A 12 21.46 1.34 -19.16
CA PRO A 12 20.60 2.38 -18.61
C PRO A 12 21.23 3.76 -18.84
N ARG A 13 20.39 4.75 -19.17
CA ARG A 13 20.84 6.13 -19.46
C ARG A 13 21.07 6.98 -18.20
N PHE A 14 20.61 6.49 -17.06
CA PHE A 14 20.69 7.15 -15.76
C PHE A 14 20.65 6.07 -14.68
N ASP A 15 21.14 6.44 -13.50
CA ASP A 15 21.11 5.55 -12.35
C ASP A 15 19.68 5.36 -11.86
N ARG A 16 19.38 4.10 -11.56
CA ARG A 16 18.12 3.67 -10.94
C ARG A 16 18.44 2.65 -9.87
N TRP A 17 17.61 2.63 -8.85
CA TRP A 17 17.72 1.67 -7.76
C TRP A 17 16.45 0.84 -7.68
N SER A 18 16.58 -0.39 -7.20
CA SER A 18 15.48 -1.28 -6.92
C SER A 18 15.63 -1.80 -5.50
N THR A 19 14.52 -2.16 -4.88
CA THR A 19 14.52 -2.89 -3.61
C THR A 19 13.97 -4.30 -3.82
N THR A 20 14.39 -5.23 -2.98
CA THR A 20 13.78 -6.56 -2.85
C THR A 20 13.24 -6.73 -1.45
N PHE A 21 12.30 -7.65 -1.30
CA PHE A 21 11.81 -8.08 0.00
C PHE A 21 12.85 -8.95 0.71
N PRO A 22 12.82 -9.02 2.06
CA PRO A 22 13.61 -9.96 2.85
C PRO A 22 13.45 -11.42 2.39
N GLU A 23 14.44 -12.27 2.67
CA GLU A 23 14.47 -13.66 2.16
C GLU A 23 13.27 -14.52 2.59
N ASP A 24 12.75 -14.29 3.78
CA ASP A 24 11.61 -14.99 4.38
C ASP A 24 10.25 -14.54 3.81
N VAL A 25 10.22 -13.44 3.05
CA VAL A 25 9.00 -12.95 2.39
C VAL A 25 8.78 -13.70 1.09
N THR A 26 7.69 -14.46 1.04
CA THR A 26 7.27 -15.21 -0.16
C THR A 26 6.15 -14.53 -0.92
N GLU A 27 5.28 -13.81 -0.20
CA GLU A 27 4.14 -13.08 -0.74
C GLU A 27 3.97 -11.76 0.00
N VAL A 28 3.45 -10.76 -0.69
CA VAL A 28 3.10 -9.45 -0.14
C VAL A 28 1.60 -9.27 -0.26
N LEU A 29 0.93 -9.02 0.87
CA LEU A 29 -0.46 -8.58 0.85
C LEU A 29 -0.50 -7.06 0.72
N PHE A 30 -1.09 -6.59 -0.37
CA PHE A 30 -1.42 -5.18 -0.60
C PHE A 30 -2.88 -4.94 -0.22
N ALA A 31 -3.13 -3.92 0.60
CA ALA A 31 -4.46 -3.38 0.83
C ALA A 31 -4.48 -1.87 0.53
N HIS A 32 -5.39 -1.48 -0.35
CA HIS A 32 -5.71 -0.09 -0.62
C HIS A 32 -7.07 0.23 -0.01
N PHE A 33 -7.08 1.21 0.87
CA PHE A 33 -8.29 1.75 1.44
C PHE A 33 -8.44 3.18 0.95
N TRP A 34 -9.66 3.59 0.64
CA TRP A 34 -9.92 4.98 0.36
C TRP A 34 -11.31 5.39 0.79
N VAL A 35 -11.41 6.69 1.04
CA VAL A 35 -12.65 7.37 1.38
C VAL A 35 -12.90 8.45 0.34
N GLN A 36 -14.07 8.39 -0.28
CA GLN A 36 -14.52 9.38 -1.26
C GLN A 36 -15.56 10.30 -0.61
N ALA A 37 -15.38 11.62 -0.75
CA ALA A 37 -16.31 12.62 -0.25
C ALA A 37 -16.36 13.84 -1.16
N ALA A 38 -17.32 14.75 -0.89
CA ALA A 38 -17.53 15.95 -1.70
C ALA A 38 -16.34 16.92 -1.71
N ASN A 39 -15.45 16.88 -0.71
CA ASN A 39 -14.25 17.71 -0.65
C ASN A 39 -13.17 17.05 0.23
N LEU A 40 -11.95 17.58 0.14
CA LEU A 40 -10.77 16.99 0.78
C LEU A 40 -10.84 17.03 2.32
N GLU A 41 -11.46 18.06 2.90
CA GLU A 41 -11.67 18.15 4.35
C GLU A 41 -12.52 16.98 4.85
N LYS A 42 -13.66 16.72 4.21
CA LYS A 42 -14.54 15.60 4.57
C LYS A 42 -13.88 14.24 4.33
N ALA A 43 -13.16 14.09 3.22
CA ALA A 43 -12.46 12.85 2.92
C ALA A 43 -11.35 12.55 3.95
N ASN A 44 -10.58 13.57 4.33
CA ASN A 44 -9.53 13.43 5.34
C ASN A 44 -10.09 13.13 6.72
N ALA A 45 -11.11 13.86 7.16
CA ALA A 45 -11.74 13.62 8.46
C ALA A 45 -12.27 12.18 8.55
N ALA A 46 -12.92 11.68 7.48
CA ALA A 46 -13.47 10.34 7.46
C ALA A 46 -12.41 9.23 7.35
N ILE A 47 -11.24 9.48 6.75
CA ILE A 47 -10.15 8.50 6.74
C ILE A 47 -9.29 8.54 8.00
N ASP A 48 -9.28 9.64 8.75
CA ASP A 48 -8.59 9.74 10.04
C ASP A 48 -9.17 8.71 11.04
N ASP A 49 -10.48 8.49 11.02
CA ASP A 49 -11.15 7.42 11.79
C ASP A 49 -10.57 6.03 11.50
N MET A 50 -10.05 5.82 10.28
CA MET A 50 -9.45 4.57 9.86
C MET A 50 -7.98 4.45 10.23
N VAL A 51 -7.25 5.57 10.28
CA VAL A 51 -5.81 5.56 10.61
C VAL A 51 -5.56 4.92 11.97
N GLY A 52 -6.41 5.21 12.97
CA GLY A 52 -6.28 4.64 14.31
C GLY A 52 -6.43 3.10 14.38
N LEU A 53 -7.01 2.47 13.35
CA LEU A 53 -7.08 1.00 13.27
C LEU A 53 -5.71 0.35 13.04
N PHE A 54 -4.71 1.13 12.62
CA PHE A 54 -3.35 0.67 12.36
C PHE A 54 -2.38 1.01 13.49
N ASP A 55 -2.87 1.45 14.67
CA ASP A 55 -2.00 1.82 15.80
C ASP A 55 -1.47 0.61 16.56
N ASN A 56 -2.17 -0.54 16.50
CA ASN A 56 -1.85 -1.75 17.25
C ASN A 56 -1.45 -2.92 16.35
N ASP A 57 -0.57 -3.77 16.84
CA ASP A 57 -0.11 -4.95 16.11
C ASP A 57 -1.24 -5.99 15.90
N PRO A 58 -1.22 -6.74 14.79
CA PRO A 58 -0.23 -6.66 13.72
C PRO A 58 -0.48 -5.48 12.75
N ARG A 59 0.58 -4.69 12.53
CA ARG A 59 0.54 -3.51 11.66
C ARG A 59 1.15 -3.79 10.29
N PRO A 60 0.76 -3.03 9.25
CA PRO A 60 1.42 -3.13 7.96
C PRO A 60 2.90 -2.72 8.07
N THR A 61 3.75 -3.43 7.34
CA THR A 61 5.18 -3.13 7.21
C THR A 61 5.41 -1.84 6.43
N VAL A 62 4.58 -1.57 5.43
CA VAL A 62 4.61 -0.31 4.68
C VAL A 62 3.24 0.34 4.77
N PHE A 63 3.19 1.58 5.24
CA PHE A 63 1.96 2.34 5.38
C PHE A 63 2.12 3.74 4.80
N GLN A 64 1.26 4.10 3.86
CA GLN A 64 1.31 5.39 3.17
C GLN A 64 -0.06 6.02 3.10
N ARG A 65 -0.10 7.35 3.24
CA ARG A 65 -1.30 8.15 3.03
C ARG A 65 -1.17 9.00 1.78
N GLY A 66 -2.26 9.16 1.05
CA GLY A 66 -2.35 10.05 -0.11
C GLY A 66 -3.74 10.66 -0.25
N HIS A 67 -3.90 11.49 -1.26
CA HIS A 67 -5.20 11.97 -1.71
C HIS A 67 -5.18 12.35 -3.19
N PHE A 68 -6.34 12.40 -3.82
CA PHE A 68 -6.52 12.92 -5.17
C PHE A 68 -7.96 13.40 -5.39
N ILE A 69 -8.18 14.22 -6.41
CA ILE A 69 -9.53 14.56 -6.91
C ILE A 69 -9.77 13.70 -8.15
N ASP A 70 -10.89 12.98 -8.19
CA ASP A 70 -11.24 12.17 -9.36
C ASP A 70 -11.85 13.00 -10.49
N THR A 71 -12.09 12.35 -11.64
CA THR A 71 -12.67 13.00 -12.82
C THR A 71 -14.10 13.49 -12.63
N SER A 72 -14.79 13.03 -11.59
CA SER A 72 -16.12 13.48 -11.21
C SER A 72 -16.09 14.62 -10.19
N GLY A 73 -14.91 15.08 -9.80
CA GLY A 73 -14.71 16.20 -8.87
C GLY A 73 -14.78 15.82 -7.39
N TYR A 74 -14.87 14.53 -7.05
CA TYR A 74 -14.88 14.09 -5.67
C TYR A 74 -13.46 13.94 -5.13
N ALA A 75 -13.29 14.27 -3.86
CA ALA A 75 -12.02 14.08 -3.17
C ALA A 75 -11.93 12.65 -2.63
N ASN A 76 -10.77 12.04 -2.85
CA ASN A 76 -10.43 10.70 -2.36
C ASN A 76 -9.23 10.82 -1.45
N ALA A 77 -9.38 10.47 -0.17
CA ALA A 77 -8.25 10.27 0.73
C ALA A 77 -7.93 8.77 0.75
N THR A 78 -6.64 8.40 0.73
CA THR A 78 -6.22 7.01 0.54
C THR A 78 -5.21 6.56 1.60
N LEU A 79 -5.27 5.28 1.96
CA LEU A 79 -4.28 4.56 2.76
C LEU A 79 -3.83 3.33 1.97
N LYS A 80 -2.53 3.19 1.76
CA LYS A 80 -1.90 2.01 1.16
C LYS A 80 -1.13 1.29 2.23
N ALA A 81 -1.48 0.04 2.47
CA ALA A 81 -0.90 -0.81 3.48
C ALA A 81 -0.33 -2.07 2.82
N TYR A 82 0.87 -2.47 3.22
CA TYR A 82 1.48 -3.72 2.77
C TYR A 82 1.95 -4.54 3.97
N TRP A 83 1.60 -5.82 3.97
CA TRP A 83 2.11 -6.81 4.92
C TRP A 83 2.96 -7.83 4.19
N PHE A 84 4.08 -8.21 4.78
CA PHE A 84 4.94 -9.29 4.28
C PHE A 84 4.51 -10.69 4.73
N CYS A 85 3.51 -10.74 5.59
CA CYS A 85 2.85 -11.96 6.02
C CYS A 85 1.35 -11.76 5.81
N PRO A 86 0.70 -12.44 4.84
CA PRO A 86 -0.74 -12.34 4.64
C PRO A 86 -1.55 -12.64 5.91
N ASP A 87 -1.08 -13.55 6.76
CA ASP A 87 -1.72 -13.87 8.03
C ASP A 87 -1.73 -12.71 9.04
N ASP A 88 -0.74 -11.81 8.99
CA ASP A 88 -0.77 -10.59 9.80
C ASP A 88 -1.92 -9.68 9.39
N CYS A 89 -2.15 -9.51 8.08
CA CYS A 89 -3.31 -8.75 7.62
C CYS A 89 -4.63 -9.44 8.01
N HIS A 90 -4.72 -10.77 7.94
CA HIS A 90 -5.91 -11.49 8.37
C HIS A 90 -6.17 -11.31 9.87
N ARG A 91 -5.13 -11.39 10.71
CA ARG A 91 -5.22 -11.10 12.15
C ARG A 91 -5.62 -9.66 12.43
N TRP A 92 -5.06 -8.70 11.71
CA TRP A 92 -5.46 -7.29 11.80
C TRP A 92 -6.94 -7.11 11.42
N ALA A 93 -7.37 -7.69 10.30
CA ALA A 93 -8.73 -7.57 9.80
C ALA A 93 -9.78 -8.21 10.73
N ALA A 94 -9.39 -9.21 11.51
CA ALA A 94 -10.24 -9.92 12.48
C ALA A 94 -10.29 -9.24 13.87
N GLN A 95 -9.59 -8.11 14.06
CA GLN A 95 -9.74 -7.34 15.30
C GLN A 95 -11.14 -6.74 15.41
N GLU A 96 -11.72 -6.77 16.62
CA GLU A 96 -13.08 -6.26 16.87
C GLU A 96 -13.25 -4.81 16.40
N SER A 97 -12.24 -3.96 16.62
CA SER A 97 -12.25 -2.57 16.17
C SER A 97 -12.36 -2.44 14.65
N VAL A 98 -11.67 -3.29 13.89
CA VAL A 98 -11.68 -3.30 12.43
C VAL A 98 -13.00 -3.86 11.90
N GLU A 99 -13.47 -4.97 12.46
CA GLU A 99 -14.76 -5.56 12.10
C GLU A 99 -15.92 -4.58 12.36
N MET A 100 -15.97 -3.97 13.56
CA MET A 100 -16.97 -2.96 13.91
C MET A 100 -16.88 -1.73 13.02
N PHE A 101 -15.67 -1.28 12.68
CA PHE A 101 -15.49 -0.14 11.77
C PHE A 101 -16.22 -0.40 10.46
N TRP A 102 -15.99 -1.54 9.82
CA TRP A 102 -16.62 -1.88 8.54
C TRP A 102 -18.12 -2.16 8.67
N ALA A 103 -18.54 -2.89 9.72
CA ALA A 103 -19.94 -3.19 9.97
C ALA A 103 -20.78 -1.93 10.22
N SER A 104 -20.18 -0.86 10.74
CA SER A 104 -20.86 0.43 10.98
C SER A 104 -21.05 1.29 9.73
N ARG A 105 -20.47 0.92 8.58
CA ARG A 105 -20.53 1.76 7.37
C ARG A 105 -21.87 1.60 6.66
N LEU A 106 -22.49 2.74 6.37
CA LEU A 106 -23.73 2.78 5.62
C LEU A 106 -23.45 2.49 4.15
N SER A 107 -24.33 1.71 3.51
CA SER A 107 -24.28 1.46 2.07
C SER A 107 -24.70 2.69 1.24
N THR A 108 -25.26 3.71 1.88
CA THR A 108 -25.69 4.97 1.26
C THR A 108 -25.32 6.14 2.16
N GLY A 109 -24.80 7.23 1.59
CA GLY A 109 -24.46 8.42 2.35
C GLY A 109 -23.56 9.37 1.58
N PRO A 110 -23.14 10.48 2.22
CA PRO A 110 -22.27 11.48 1.60
C PRO A 110 -20.79 11.08 1.53
N VAL A 111 -20.43 9.93 2.12
CA VAL A 111 -19.08 9.40 2.20
C VAL A 111 -19.09 7.95 1.71
N GLY A 112 -18.25 7.66 0.72
CA GLY A 112 -18.02 6.30 0.23
C GLY A 112 -16.76 5.71 0.85
N TYR A 113 -16.82 4.45 1.28
CA TYR A 113 -15.68 3.71 1.84
C TYR A 113 -15.38 2.51 0.96
N TYR A 114 -14.10 2.27 0.72
CA TYR A 114 -13.66 1.22 -0.19
C TYR A 114 -12.42 0.50 0.33
N ARG A 115 -12.30 -0.77 -0.08
CA ARG A 115 -11.17 -1.64 0.21
C ARG A 115 -10.89 -2.52 -1.00
N GLU A 116 -9.67 -2.45 -1.51
CA GLU A 116 -9.14 -3.36 -2.54
C GLU A 116 -7.93 -4.08 -1.98
N THR A 117 -7.90 -5.39 -2.12
CA THR A 117 -6.81 -6.23 -1.60
C THR A 117 -6.28 -7.17 -2.66
N ALA A 118 -4.98 -7.41 -2.65
CA ALA A 118 -4.32 -8.41 -3.50
C ALA A 118 -3.20 -9.10 -2.74
N VAL A 119 -3.04 -10.40 -2.94
CA VAL A 119 -1.84 -11.15 -2.54
C VAL A 119 -0.95 -11.27 -3.76
N ILE A 120 0.29 -10.80 -3.65
CA ILE A 120 1.24 -10.70 -4.75
C ILE A 120 2.46 -11.56 -4.42
N PRO A 121 2.76 -12.62 -5.19
CA PRO A 121 3.99 -13.37 -5.02
C PRO A 121 5.23 -12.46 -5.13
N ARG A 122 6.27 -12.73 -4.33
CA ARG A 122 7.51 -11.93 -4.31
C ARG A 122 8.12 -11.71 -5.70
N ASP A 123 8.10 -12.73 -6.55
CA ASP A 123 8.65 -12.69 -7.91
C ASP A 123 7.76 -11.91 -8.91
N ARG A 124 6.59 -11.43 -8.48
CA ARG A 124 5.63 -10.65 -9.28
C ARG A 124 5.53 -9.19 -8.85
N ALA A 125 6.26 -8.77 -7.81
CA ALA A 125 6.32 -7.39 -7.36
C ALA A 125 7.71 -6.81 -7.59
N THR A 126 7.80 -5.78 -8.43
CA THR A 126 9.04 -5.02 -8.69
C THR A 126 8.85 -3.56 -8.33
N ALA A 127 9.86 -2.94 -7.73
CA ALA A 127 9.88 -1.51 -7.47
C ALA A 127 11.18 -0.89 -7.95
N GLU A 128 11.05 0.23 -8.66
CA GLU A 128 12.16 1.01 -9.22
C GLU A 128 12.08 2.45 -8.73
N TYR A 129 13.24 3.04 -8.44
CA TYR A 129 13.38 4.34 -7.80
C TYR A 129 14.40 5.19 -8.54
N ILE A 130 14.02 6.46 -8.76
CA ILE A 130 14.86 7.50 -9.36
C ILE A 130 14.59 8.77 -8.55
N ASN A 131 15.62 9.32 -7.92
CA ASN A 131 15.54 10.56 -7.12
C ASN A 131 14.44 10.54 -6.04
N CYS A 132 14.17 9.37 -5.44
CA CYS A 132 13.19 9.23 -4.35
C CYS A 132 13.87 9.41 -2.98
N HIS A 133 13.14 9.98 -2.03
CA HIS A 133 13.58 9.98 -0.63
C HIS A 133 13.29 8.61 0.01
N ASN A 134 13.96 8.29 1.11
CA ASN A 134 13.88 6.98 1.79
C ASN A 134 12.49 6.62 2.37
N ARG A 135 11.48 7.49 2.22
CA ARG A 135 10.11 7.27 2.72
C ARG A 135 9.10 6.98 1.59
N THR A 136 9.59 6.75 0.37
CA THR A 136 8.74 6.51 -0.80
C THR A 136 8.47 5.02 -1.01
N GLY A 137 7.22 4.60 -0.84
CA GLY A 137 6.77 3.24 -1.17
C GLY A 137 7.57 2.18 -0.43
N PHE A 138 8.01 1.15 -1.14
CA PHE A 138 8.86 0.08 -0.60
C PHE A 138 10.27 0.51 -0.17
N LEU A 139 10.68 1.78 -0.27
CA LEU A 139 11.93 2.21 0.36
C LEU A 139 11.87 2.18 1.89
N THR A 140 10.68 2.29 2.48
CA THR A 140 10.52 2.18 3.94
C THR A 140 10.78 0.76 4.45
N ILE A 141 10.85 -0.25 3.57
CA ILE A 141 11.25 -1.61 3.95
C ILE A 141 12.64 -1.61 4.58
N LEU A 142 13.52 -0.72 4.12
CA LEU A 142 14.88 -0.61 4.62
C LEU A 142 14.93 -0.22 6.11
N ASP A 143 13.87 0.37 6.65
CA ASP A 143 13.75 0.65 8.09
C ASP A 143 13.47 -0.62 8.92
N HIS A 144 13.09 -1.72 8.26
CA HIS A 144 12.71 -3.00 8.86
C HIS A 144 13.70 -4.14 8.58
N VAL A 145 14.78 -3.87 7.84
CA VAL A 145 15.84 -4.84 7.54
C VAL A 145 17.12 -4.45 8.31
N PRO A 146 17.80 -5.39 9.01
CA PRO A 146 19.06 -5.10 9.66
C PRO A 146 20.11 -4.57 8.69
N VAL A 147 20.82 -3.50 9.06
CA VAL A 147 21.93 -2.96 8.27
C VAL A 147 22.98 -4.05 8.04
N GLY A 148 23.25 -4.38 6.77
CA GLY A 148 24.22 -5.40 6.39
C GLY A 148 23.66 -6.82 6.23
N ALA A 149 22.35 -7.03 6.40
CA ALA A 149 21.72 -8.24 5.91
C ALA A 149 21.80 -8.26 4.38
N ALA A 150 22.23 -9.39 3.81
CA ALA A 150 22.20 -9.59 2.37
C ALA A 150 20.72 -9.56 1.91
N VAL A 151 20.44 -8.74 0.91
CA VAL A 151 19.15 -8.66 0.20
C VAL A 151 19.22 -9.49 -1.06
#